data_AF-F6BDQ3-F1
#
_entry.id   AF-F6BDQ3-F1
#
_cell.length_a   1.000
_cell.length_b   1.000
_cell.length_c   1.000
_cell.angle_alpha   90.00
_cell.angle_beta   90.00
_cell.angle_gamma   90.00
#
_symmetry.space_group_name_H-M   'P 1'
#
loop_
_entity.id
_entity.type
_entity.pdbx_description
1 polymer ?
#
loop_
_entity_poly.entity_id
_entity_poly.type
_entity_poly.pdbx_seq_one_letter_code
_entity_poly.pdbx_strand_id
1 'polypeptide(L)'
;MIDNIKDRELFDIKKVGIISIMVWFLLNVLAIPLSFSMIISLFGKTWLSGNNYFIENEVGYFTFLISSILAVLSVSYYYSKGKVKALSGYLLKITSMLLISKIALYVISVYYPAYISLLGISNGFICYVVFMAMFIKISELYGKKLSFLDRIKIIALSLLIYLAITYPLYWGIYTFITEDYFTYPSDYWHFEKFIFFIYVLGALISVPSSTYIYSKLTNLGDLKKYSLEMLKYSIVFSVITLISFWAFTLYYHHVFSIGSFIVWLIIYSLIMIFKMLDIER
;
A
#
# COMPACT_ATOMS: atom_id res chain seq x y z
N MET A 1 10.66 -31.74 -35.45
CA MET A 1 10.21 -30.49 -34.83
C MET A 1 9.36 -30.89 -33.63
N ILE A 2 10.02 -31.13 -32.49
CA ILE A 2 9.36 -31.40 -31.20
C ILE A 2 9.62 -30.13 -30.42
N ASP A 3 8.58 -29.29 -30.28
CA ASP A 3 8.67 -28.13 -29.42
C ASP A 3 8.98 -28.63 -28.00
N ASN A 4 10.20 -28.34 -27.56
CA ASN A 4 10.61 -28.48 -26.17
C ASN A 4 9.73 -27.57 -25.32
N ILE A 5 8.58 -28.09 -24.88
CA ILE A 5 7.87 -27.67 -23.67
C ILE A 5 8.74 -28.11 -22.48
N LYS A 6 9.98 -27.59 -22.41
CA LYS A 6 10.83 -27.71 -21.22
C LYS A 6 10.46 -26.54 -20.31
N ASP A 7 9.73 -26.86 -19.25
CA ASP A 7 9.67 -26.13 -17.99
C ASP A 7 9.38 -24.63 -18.07
N ARG A 8 8.21 -24.26 -18.62
CA ARG A 8 7.61 -22.95 -18.33
C ARG A 8 7.02 -22.99 -16.92
N GLU A 9 7.84 -22.70 -15.91
CA GLU A 9 7.33 -22.36 -14.57
C GLU A 9 6.52 -21.06 -14.67
N LEU A 10 5.21 -21.20 -14.87
CA LEU A 10 4.23 -20.12 -14.74
C LEU A 10 4.26 -19.54 -13.33
N PHE A 11 4.02 -18.24 -13.21
CA PHE A 11 3.88 -17.57 -11.92
C PHE A 11 2.72 -18.17 -11.10
N ASP A 12 3.06 -19.04 -10.16
CA ASP A 12 2.08 -19.70 -9.28
C ASP A 12 1.62 -18.74 -8.18
N ILE A 13 0.45 -18.15 -8.41
CA ILE A 13 -0.24 -17.23 -7.48
C ILE A 13 -0.43 -17.85 -6.10
N LYS A 14 -0.80 -19.13 -6.02
CA LYS A 14 -1.11 -19.77 -4.74
C LYS A 14 0.17 -19.88 -3.92
N LYS A 15 1.24 -20.38 -4.55
CA LYS A 15 2.56 -20.50 -3.92
C LYS A 15 3.13 -19.13 -3.53
N VAL A 16 3.12 -18.16 -4.45
CA VAL A 16 3.63 -16.80 -4.18
C VAL A 16 2.82 -16.12 -3.08
N GLY A 17 1.48 -16.26 -3.09
CA GLY A 17 0.60 -15.71 -2.07
C GLY A 17 0.89 -16.28 -0.67
N ILE A 18 0.93 -17.61 -0.55
CA ILE A 18 1.20 -18.29 0.74
C ILE A 18 2.57 -17.87 1.29
N ILE A 19 3.63 -17.93 0.47
CA ILE A 19 4.97 -17.56 0.91
C ILE A 19 5.03 -16.07 1.26
N SER A 20 4.34 -15.20 0.52
CA SER A 20 4.28 -13.77 0.83
C SER A 20 3.62 -13.51 2.19
N ILE A 21 2.58 -14.27 2.56
CA ILE A 21 1.96 -14.14 3.89
C ILE A 21 2.93 -14.59 4.98
N MET A 22 3.66 -15.69 4.77
CA MET A 22 4.67 -16.18 5.72
C MET A 22 5.81 -15.17 5.91
N VAL A 23 6.33 -14.62 4.80
CA VAL A 23 7.39 -13.60 4.82
C VAL A 23 6.89 -12.29 5.43
N TRP A 24 5.64 -11.90 5.14
CA TRP A 24 5.01 -10.74 5.77
C TRP A 24 4.95 -10.90 7.29
N PHE A 25 4.54 -12.07 7.79
CA PHE A 25 4.51 -12.33 9.22
C PHE A 25 5.90 -12.20 9.84
N LEU A 26 6.93 -12.78 9.20
CA LEU A 26 8.33 -12.64 9.61
C LEU A 26 8.81 -11.18 9.64
N LEU A 27 8.54 -10.41 8.59
CA LEU A 27 8.95 -9.00 8.51
C LEU A 27 8.23 -8.14 9.55
N ASN A 28 6.93 -8.36 9.71
CA ASN A 28 6.04 -7.56 10.56
C ASN A 28 6.23 -7.86 12.05
N VAL A 29 6.52 -9.12 12.42
CA VAL A 29 6.67 -9.52 13.83
C VAL A 29 8.11 -9.36 14.31
N LEU A 30 9.11 -9.65 13.45
CA LEU A 30 10.51 -9.72 13.85
C LEU A 30 11.32 -8.58 13.24
N ALA A 31 11.50 -8.57 11.93
CA ALA A 31 12.59 -7.81 11.31
C ALA A 31 12.45 -6.29 11.48
N ILE A 32 11.28 -5.75 11.15
CA ILE A 32 11.08 -4.30 11.15
C ILE A 32 10.89 -3.75 12.58
N PRO A 33 10.09 -4.36 13.47
CA PRO A 33 10.00 -3.89 14.86
C PRO A 33 11.34 -3.93 15.59
N LEU A 34 12.17 -4.98 15.38
CA LEU A 34 13.52 -5.05 15.96
C LEU A 34 14.42 -3.93 15.43
N SER A 35 14.32 -3.58 14.15
CA SER A 35 15.09 -2.47 13.59
C SER A 35 14.67 -1.12 14.18
N PHE A 36 13.37 -0.90 14.39
CA PHE A 36 12.87 0.30 15.05
C PHE A 36 13.31 0.35 16.52
N SER A 37 13.20 -0.76 17.26
CA SER A 37 13.59 -0.79 18.68
C SER A 37 15.10 -0.58 18.87
N MET A 38 15.94 -1.13 17.98
CA MET A 38 17.39 -0.86 17.98
C MET A 38 17.72 0.60 17.67
N ILE A 39 17.06 1.21 16.68
CA ILE A 39 17.26 2.62 16.35
C ILE A 39 16.80 3.50 17.51
N ILE A 40 15.66 3.19 18.11
CA ILE A 40 15.14 3.90 19.28
C ILE A 40 16.10 3.81 20.45
N SER A 41 16.67 2.63 20.75
CA SER A 41 17.62 2.49 21.87
C SER A 41 18.95 3.22 21.62
N LEU A 42 19.37 3.36 20.37
CA LEU A 42 20.59 4.09 19.98
C LEU A 42 20.44 5.62 20.06
N PHE A 43 19.25 6.15 19.78
CA PHE A 43 19.00 7.60 19.69
C PHE A 43 18.11 8.16 20.82
N GLY A 44 17.46 7.31 21.61
CA GLY A 44 16.45 7.69 22.59
C GLY A 44 16.99 7.78 24.02
N LYS A 45 17.59 8.92 24.40
CA LYS A 45 17.84 9.23 25.82
C LYS A 45 16.68 9.93 26.53
N THR A 46 15.58 10.24 25.84
CA THR A 46 14.42 10.95 26.42
C THR A 46 13.11 10.42 25.84
N TRP A 47 12.70 9.23 26.27
CA TRP A 47 11.40 8.60 25.93
C TRP A 47 10.35 8.78 27.05
N LEU A 48 10.54 9.73 27.96
CA LEU A 48 9.81 9.78 29.25
C LEU A 48 8.69 10.82 29.35
N SER A 49 8.28 11.51 28.27
CA SER A 49 7.17 12.47 28.37
C SER A 49 6.14 12.35 27.24
N GLY A 50 5.00 11.72 27.55
CA GLY A 50 3.67 12.07 27.04
C GLY A 50 3.25 11.65 25.62
N ASN A 51 4.17 11.53 24.65
CA ASN A 51 3.82 11.29 23.23
C ASN A 51 4.09 9.87 22.72
N ASN A 52 4.46 8.93 23.61
CA ASN A 52 4.89 7.57 23.23
C ASN A 52 3.81 6.78 22.49
N TYR A 53 2.54 6.97 22.84
CA TYR A 53 1.44 6.18 22.33
C TYR A 53 1.16 6.40 20.84
N PHE A 54 1.20 7.65 20.38
CA PHE A 54 0.95 7.97 18.98
C PHE A 54 2.08 7.48 18.07
N ILE A 55 3.33 7.64 18.51
CA ILE A 55 4.52 7.22 17.75
C ILE A 55 4.61 5.70 17.64
N GLU A 56 4.37 4.95 18.72
CA GLU A 56 4.33 3.48 18.69
C GLU A 56 3.28 2.96 17.71
N ASN A 57 2.09 3.55 17.70
CA ASN A 57 1.00 3.15 16.80
C ASN A 57 1.34 3.44 15.34
N GLU A 58 1.85 4.63 15.03
CA GLU A 58 2.24 4.95 13.65
C GLU A 58 3.37 4.05 13.13
N VAL A 59 4.35 3.73 13.98
CA VAL A 59 5.44 2.80 13.64
C VAL A 59 4.88 1.40 13.39
N GLY A 60 3.96 0.94 14.24
CA GLY A 60 3.27 -0.34 14.05
C GLY A 60 2.55 -0.42 12.71
N TYR A 61 1.81 0.62 12.33
CA TYR A 61 1.10 0.67 11.05
C TYR A 61 2.02 0.73 9.85
N PHE A 62 3.01 1.60 9.92
CA PHE A 62 4.00 1.71 8.86
C PHE A 62 4.71 0.37 8.64
N THR A 63 5.12 -0.29 9.73
CA THR A 63 5.74 -1.62 9.72
C THR A 63 4.84 -2.65 9.07
N PHE A 64 3.57 -2.66 9.45
CA PHE A 64 2.56 -3.58 8.94
C PHE A 64 2.33 -3.41 7.44
N LEU A 65 2.23 -2.17 6.99
CA LEU A 65 2.06 -1.79 5.59
C LEU A 65 3.29 -2.13 4.75
N ILE A 66 4.46 -1.65 5.16
CA ILE A 66 5.70 -1.78 4.39
C ILE A 66 6.13 -3.24 4.31
N SER A 67 5.92 -4.02 5.38
CA SER A 67 6.16 -5.47 5.39
C SER A 67 5.31 -6.18 4.34
N SER A 68 4.06 -5.78 4.15
CA SER A 68 3.16 -6.44 3.19
C SER A 68 3.63 -6.25 1.75
N ILE A 69 4.09 -5.03 1.44
CA ILE A 69 4.66 -4.68 0.13
C ILE A 69 5.98 -5.42 -0.06
N LEU A 70 6.92 -5.31 0.88
CA LEU A 70 8.24 -5.95 0.80
C LEU A 70 8.14 -7.47 0.67
N ALA A 71 7.22 -8.11 1.39
CA ALA A 71 7.03 -9.55 1.31
C ALA A 71 6.65 -10.00 -0.11
N VAL A 72 5.60 -9.39 -0.69
CA VAL A 72 5.16 -9.75 -2.04
C VAL A 72 6.22 -9.45 -3.07
N LEU A 73 6.88 -8.30 -2.97
CA LEU A 73 7.93 -7.91 -3.90
C LEU A 73 9.15 -8.84 -3.83
N SER A 74 9.58 -9.24 -2.62
CA SER A 74 10.73 -10.12 -2.43
C SER A 74 10.47 -11.52 -2.94
N VAL A 75 9.31 -12.09 -2.59
CA VAL A 75 8.90 -13.42 -3.07
C VAL A 75 8.73 -13.40 -4.59
N SER A 76 8.07 -12.37 -5.14
CA SER A 76 7.89 -12.25 -6.59
C SER A 76 9.22 -12.07 -7.31
N TYR A 77 10.17 -11.31 -6.76
CA TYR A 77 11.50 -11.14 -7.37
C TYR A 77 12.29 -12.45 -7.43
N TYR A 78 12.16 -13.28 -6.40
CA TYR A 78 12.85 -14.57 -6.32
C TYR A 78 12.24 -15.61 -7.26
N TYR A 79 10.92 -15.74 -7.28
CA TYR A 79 10.21 -16.80 -8.02
C TYR A 79 9.84 -16.44 -9.46
N SER A 80 9.97 -15.18 -9.87
CA SER A 80 9.62 -14.77 -11.24
C SER A 80 10.84 -14.52 -12.13
N LYS A 81 10.59 -14.44 -13.44
CA LYS A 81 11.60 -14.10 -14.46
C LYS A 81 11.04 -12.96 -15.35
N GLY A 82 11.86 -12.40 -16.24
CA GLY A 82 11.40 -11.45 -17.27
C GLY A 82 10.82 -10.14 -16.69
N LYS A 83 9.69 -9.68 -17.25
CA LYS A 83 9.06 -8.40 -16.87
C LYS A 83 8.65 -8.34 -15.40
N VAL A 84 8.16 -9.45 -14.83
CA VAL A 84 7.77 -9.51 -13.41
C VAL A 84 8.98 -9.33 -12.49
N LYS A 85 10.10 -9.98 -12.80
CA LYS A 85 11.35 -9.82 -12.04
C LYS A 85 11.90 -8.39 -12.15
N ALA A 86 11.84 -7.80 -13.35
CA ALA A 86 12.27 -6.43 -13.57
C ALA A 86 11.40 -5.41 -12.80
N LEU A 87 10.08 -5.60 -12.80
CA LEU A 87 9.14 -4.74 -12.08
C LEU A 87 9.30 -4.87 -10.56
N SER A 88 9.31 -6.11 -10.04
CA SER A 88 9.49 -6.37 -8.60
C SER A 88 10.83 -5.82 -8.10
N GLY A 89 11.93 -6.02 -8.83
CA GLY A 89 13.23 -5.45 -8.47
C GLY A 89 13.26 -3.93 -8.46
N TYR A 90 12.53 -3.28 -9.39
CA TYR A 90 12.38 -1.83 -9.40
C TYR A 90 11.56 -1.32 -8.21
N LEU A 91 10.43 -1.97 -7.92
CA LEU A 91 9.58 -1.60 -6.79
C LEU A 91 10.28 -1.85 -5.45
N LEU A 92 11.06 -2.93 -5.30
CA LEU A 92 11.86 -3.18 -4.10
C LEU A 92 12.79 -2.01 -3.78
N LYS A 93 13.45 -1.43 -4.79
CA LYS A 93 14.31 -0.25 -4.60
C LYS A 93 13.53 0.94 -4.07
N ILE A 94 12.37 1.23 -4.67
CA ILE A 94 11.52 2.35 -4.26
C ILE A 94 10.98 2.14 -2.85
N THR A 95 10.43 0.96 -2.56
CA THR A 95 9.89 0.63 -1.24
C THR A 95 10.98 0.68 -0.16
N SER A 96 12.20 0.23 -0.46
CA SER A 96 13.33 0.32 0.46
C SER A 96 13.78 1.77 0.70
N MET A 97 13.79 2.61 -0.34
CA MET A 97 14.06 4.05 -0.19
C MET A 97 13.01 4.73 0.67
N LEU A 98 11.72 4.43 0.45
CA LEU A 98 10.64 4.95 1.28
C LEU A 98 10.77 4.50 2.74
N LEU A 99 11.18 3.25 2.97
CA LEU A 99 11.46 2.73 4.31
C LEU A 99 12.57 3.53 5.00
N ILE A 100 13.70 3.73 4.33
CA ILE A 100 14.83 4.49 4.89
C ILE A 100 14.42 5.94 5.16
N SER A 101 13.72 6.59 4.22
CA SER A 101 13.23 7.96 4.39
C SER A 101 12.27 8.08 5.58
N LYS A 102 11.37 7.12 5.75
CA LYS A 102 10.42 7.11 6.86
C LYS A 102 11.14 6.91 8.21
N ILE A 103 12.10 5.99 8.28
CA ILE A 103 12.95 5.81 9.47
C ILE A 103 13.70 7.11 9.80
N ALA A 104 14.27 7.78 8.79
CA ALA A 104 14.97 9.05 8.99
C ALA A 104 14.04 10.15 9.53
N LEU A 105 12.82 10.25 8.99
CA LEU A 105 11.80 11.17 9.51
C LEU A 105 11.42 10.86 10.96
N TYR A 106 11.32 9.58 11.33
CA TYR A 106 11.10 9.18 12.71
C TYR A 106 12.25 9.64 13.63
N VAL A 107 13.51 9.42 13.23
CA VAL A 107 14.67 9.88 14.00
C VAL A 107 14.64 11.40 14.19
N ILE A 108 14.31 12.17 13.15
CA ILE A 108 14.19 13.64 13.25
C ILE A 108 13.06 14.02 14.22
N SER A 109 11.92 13.33 14.16
CA SER A 109 10.77 13.63 15.02
C SER A 109 11.03 13.44 16.51
N VAL A 110 11.97 12.55 16.89
CA VAL A 110 12.44 12.40 18.28
C VAL A 110 13.05 13.70 18.82
N TYR A 111 13.72 14.47 17.96
CA TYR A 111 14.34 15.75 18.34
C TYR A 111 13.40 16.95 18.11
N TYR A 112 12.38 16.81 17.25
CA TYR A 112 11.48 17.88 16.85
C TYR A 112 10.00 17.41 16.85
N PRO A 113 9.25 17.63 17.95
CA PRO A 113 7.88 17.10 18.10
C PRO A 113 6.84 17.66 17.12
N ALA A 114 7.11 18.79 16.46
CA ALA A 114 6.19 19.41 15.51
C ALA A 114 5.95 18.58 14.22
N TYR A 115 6.76 17.55 13.96
CA TYR A 115 6.67 16.73 12.74
C TYR A 115 5.69 15.54 12.83
N ILE A 116 5.01 15.37 13.97
CA ILE A 116 4.16 14.20 14.25
C ILE A 116 2.97 14.08 13.28
N SER A 117 2.29 15.18 12.94
CA SER A 117 1.14 15.17 12.01
C SER A 117 1.52 14.81 10.56
N LEU A 118 2.78 15.05 10.18
CA LEU A 118 3.31 14.78 8.84
C LEU A 118 3.58 13.28 8.63
N LEU A 119 3.78 12.54 9.72
CA LEU A 119 4.04 11.11 9.68
C LEU A 119 2.77 10.30 9.36
N GLY A 120 1.60 10.65 9.89
CA GLY A 120 0.36 9.94 9.61
C GLY A 120 -0.04 9.99 8.14
N ILE A 121 -0.02 11.19 7.54
CA ILE A 121 -0.33 11.40 6.12
C ILE A 121 0.64 10.60 5.22
N SER A 122 1.91 10.50 5.63
CA SER A 122 2.92 9.79 4.83
C SER A 122 2.70 8.27 4.72
N ASN A 123 2.01 7.63 5.68
CA ASN A 123 1.83 6.18 5.69
C ASN A 123 0.94 5.71 4.52
N GLY A 124 -0.23 6.34 4.35
CA GLY A 124 -1.10 6.06 3.21
C GLY A 124 -0.52 6.51 1.87
N PHE A 125 0.35 7.52 1.88
CA PHE A 125 1.02 8.04 0.69
C PHE A 125 2.10 7.08 0.14
N ILE A 126 2.66 6.19 0.95
CA ILE A 126 3.60 5.15 0.46
C ILE A 126 2.94 4.26 -0.59
N CYS A 127 1.71 3.81 -0.35
CA CYS A 127 0.96 3.02 -1.32
C CYS A 127 0.76 3.79 -2.62
N TYR A 128 0.42 5.08 -2.53
CA TYR A 128 0.30 5.95 -3.69
C TYR A 128 1.59 5.97 -4.52
N VAL A 129 2.74 6.22 -3.88
CA VAL A 129 4.04 6.26 -4.57
C VAL A 129 4.39 4.91 -5.21
N VAL A 130 4.19 3.80 -4.48
CA VAL A 130 4.50 2.45 -4.97
C VAL A 130 3.62 2.10 -6.18
N PHE A 131 2.31 2.33 -6.11
CA PHE A 131 1.42 2.03 -7.23
C PHE A 131 1.65 2.94 -8.44
N MET A 132 1.89 4.23 -8.22
CA MET A 132 2.23 5.15 -9.31
C MET A 132 3.53 4.72 -10.01
N ALA A 133 4.56 4.38 -9.23
CA ALA A 133 5.82 3.87 -9.76
C ALA A 133 5.63 2.55 -10.53
N MET A 134 4.74 1.68 -10.06
CA MET A 134 4.39 0.42 -10.74
C MET A 134 3.84 0.69 -12.14
N PHE A 135 2.84 1.56 -12.28
CA PHE A 135 2.25 1.85 -13.60
C PHE A 135 3.23 2.55 -14.54
N ILE A 136 4.04 3.49 -14.04
CA ILE A 136 5.10 4.13 -14.84
C ILE A 136 6.07 3.06 -15.35
N LYS A 137 6.47 2.12 -14.48
CA LYS A 137 7.43 1.07 -14.87
C LYS A 137 6.83 0.05 -15.82
N ILE A 138 5.57 -0.32 -15.64
CA ILE A 138 4.84 -1.17 -16.59
C ILE A 138 4.89 -0.55 -17.99
N SER A 139 4.61 0.75 -18.12
CA SER A 139 4.70 1.46 -19.41
C SER A 139 6.07 1.31 -20.07
N GLU A 140 7.15 1.46 -19.29
CA GLU A 140 8.52 1.31 -19.79
C GLU A 140 8.84 -0.13 -20.22
N LEU A 141 8.34 -1.14 -19.50
CA LEU A 141 8.57 -2.56 -19.82
C LEU A 141 7.87 -3.00 -21.12
N TYR A 142 6.88 -2.25 -21.61
CA TYR A 142 6.21 -2.46 -22.90
C TYR A 142 6.75 -1.55 -24.00
N GLY A 143 7.90 -0.91 -23.79
CA GLY A 143 8.55 -0.06 -24.79
C GLY A 143 7.86 1.29 -25.03
N LYS A 144 6.80 1.62 -24.28
CA LYS A 144 6.09 2.90 -24.38
C LYS A 144 6.54 3.81 -23.24
N LYS A 145 7.70 4.45 -23.40
CA LYS A 145 8.21 5.39 -22.40
C LYS A 145 7.33 6.64 -22.39
N LEU A 146 6.56 6.82 -21.30
CA LEU A 146 5.80 8.05 -21.08
C LEU A 146 6.74 9.26 -21.05
N SER A 147 6.39 10.32 -21.77
CA SER A 147 7.14 11.57 -21.71
C SER A 147 7.05 12.17 -20.30
N PHE A 148 7.98 13.04 -19.95
CA PHE A 148 7.99 13.70 -18.64
C PHE A 148 6.68 14.46 -18.36
N LEU A 149 6.17 15.17 -19.35
CA LEU A 149 4.91 15.91 -19.24
C LEU A 149 3.72 14.98 -19.03
N ASP A 150 3.69 13.82 -19.71
CA ASP A 150 2.63 12.82 -19.52
C ASP A 150 2.63 12.28 -18.09
N ARG A 151 3.82 11.99 -17.55
CA ARG A 151 3.98 11.52 -16.16
C ARG A 151 3.43 12.55 -15.17
N ILE A 152 3.77 13.83 -15.35
CA ILE A 152 3.25 14.91 -14.48
C ILE A 152 1.73 15.00 -14.58
N LYS A 153 1.16 14.95 -15.80
CA LYS A 153 -0.31 15.01 -15.98
C LYS A 153 -1.01 13.84 -15.28
N ILE A 154 -0.49 12.62 -15.40
CA ILE A 154 -1.03 11.44 -14.73
C ILE A 154 -0.94 11.61 -13.21
N ILE A 155 0.20 12.04 -12.68
CA ILE A 155 0.41 12.26 -11.25
C ILE A 155 -0.57 13.33 -10.72
N ALA A 156 -0.66 14.47 -11.40
CA ALA A 156 -1.54 15.57 -11.00
C ALA A 156 -3.01 15.13 -10.99
N LEU A 157 -3.47 14.46 -12.05
CA LEU A 157 -4.82 13.91 -12.12
C LEU A 157 -5.06 12.88 -11.00
N SER A 158 -4.08 12.02 -10.74
CA SER A 158 -4.15 11.02 -9.68
C SER A 158 -4.27 11.68 -8.30
N LEU A 159 -3.52 12.74 -8.02
CA LEU A 159 -3.63 13.47 -6.76
C LEU A 159 -4.99 14.16 -6.60
N LEU A 160 -5.54 14.74 -7.67
CA LEU A 160 -6.88 15.34 -7.64
C LEU A 160 -7.94 14.29 -7.30
N ILE A 161 -7.90 13.12 -7.97
CA ILE A 161 -8.82 12.01 -7.70
C ILE A 161 -8.60 11.48 -6.27
N TYR A 162 -7.35 11.35 -5.83
CA TYR A 162 -7.01 10.90 -4.48
C TYR A 162 -7.65 11.78 -3.42
N LEU A 163 -7.52 13.11 -3.53
CA LEU A 163 -8.13 14.07 -2.60
C LEU A 163 -9.66 14.03 -2.68
N ALA A 164 -10.22 13.94 -3.89
CA ALA A 164 -11.67 13.85 -4.09
C ALA A 164 -12.30 12.59 -3.47
N ILE A 165 -11.53 11.50 -3.30
CA ILE A 165 -11.99 10.28 -2.64
C ILE A 165 -11.72 10.32 -1.13
N THR A 166 -10.48 10.63 -0.75
CA THR A 166 -10.03 10.50 0.64
C THR A 166 -10.64 11.55 1.55
N TYR A 167 -10.80 12.79 1.07
CA TYR A 167 -11.29 13.89 1.91
C TYR A 167 -12.76 13.73 2.31
N PRO A 168 -13.71 13.42 1.40
CA PRO A 168 -15.10 13.18 1.80
C PRO A 168 -15.26 11.96 2.70
N LEU A 169 -14.51 10.89 2.46
CA LEU A 169 -14.53 9.70 3.32
C LEU A 169 -14.03 10.03 4.72
N TYR A 170 -12.88 10.70 4.83
CA TYR A 170 -12.32 11.17 6.09
C TYR A 170 -13.37 11.96 6.88
N TRP A 171 -13.96 13.00 6.29
CA TRP A 171 -14.97 13.83 6.96
C TRP A 171 -16.26 13.09 7.31
N GLY A 172 -16.73 12.22 6.41
CA GLY A 172 -17.93 11.42 6.68
C GLY A 172 -17.74 10.59 7.95
N ILE A 173 -16.56 9.97 8.09
CA ILE A 173 -16.28 9.07 9.20
C ILE A 173 -16.23 9.78 10.55
N TYR A 174 -15.63 10.98 10.62
CA TYR A 174 -15.68 11.80 11.83
C TYR A 174 -17.09 12.32 12.16
N THR A 175 -17.98 12.42 11.18
CA THR A 175 -19.36 12.83 11.41
C THR A 175 -20.22 11.68 11.94
N PHE A 176 -19.95 10.45 11.49
CA PHE A 176 -20.80 9.30 11.79
C PHE A 176 -20.33 8.43 12.96
N ILE A 177 -19.04 8.39 13.25
CA ILE A 177 -18.50 7.67 14.41
C ILE A 177 -18.31 8.68 15.55
N THR A 178 -19.35 8.81 16.36
CA THR A 178 -19.39 9.68 17.53
C THR A 178 -18.73 9.04 18.76
N GLU A 179 -18.53 9.82 19.83
CA GLU A 179 -17.81 9.39 21.04
C GLU A 179 -18.40 8.14 21.70
N ASP A 180 -19.68 7.88 21.50
CA ASP A 180 -20.41 6.71 22.00
C ASP A 180 -19.94 5.37 21.40
N TYR A 181 -19.29 5.38 20.23
CA TYR A 181 -18.69 4.18 19.62
C TYR A 181 -17.32 3.81 20.20
N PHE A 182 -16.71 4.69 21.02
CA PHE A 182 -15.40 4.48 21.62
C PHE A 182 -15.51 3.96 23.05
N THR A 183 -15.88 2.68 23.19
CA THR A 183 -16.06 2.07 24.51
C THR A 183 -14.76 1.53 25.08
N TYR A 184 -13.85 1.08 24.23
CA TYR A 184 -12.55 0.53 24.63
C TYR A 184 -11.39 1.38 24.09
N PRO A 185 -10.24 1.43 24.79
CA PRO A 185 -9.03 2.05 24.26
C PRO A 185 -8.62 1.54 22.87
N SER A 186 -8.94 0.27 22.55
CA SER A 186 -8.69 -0.33 21.23
C SER A 186 -9.53 0.27 20.10
N ASP A 187 -10.67 0.88 20.40
CA ASP A 187 -11.57 1.44 19.38
C ASP A 187 -10.94 2.66 18.70
N TYR A 188 -10.19 3.46 19.46
CA TYR A 188 -9.36 4.53 18.91
C TYR A 188 -8.32 4.00 17.93
N TRP A 189 -7.71 2.84 18.22
CA TRP A 189 -6.76 2.21 17.29
C TRP A 189 -7.45 1.69 16.03
N HIS A 190 -8.62 1.09 16.18
CA HIS A 190 -9.39 0.60 15.05
C HIS A 190 -9.86 1.75 14.14
N PHE A 191 -10.18 2.89 14.73
CA PHE A 191 -10.54 4.10 14.02
C PHE A 191 -9.35 4.70 13.25
N GLU A 192 -8.16 4.77 13.86
CA GLU A 192 -6.94 5.17 13.16
C GLU A 192 -6.61 4.23 11.99
N LYS A 193 -6.69 2.90 12.20
CA LYS A 193 -6.55 1.89 11.12
C LYS A 193 -7.51 2.16 9.98
N PHE A 194 -8.73 2.57 10.32
CA PHE A 194 -9.74 2.89 9.33
C PHE A 194 -9.41 4.15 8.53
N ILE A 195 -8.90 5.21 9.18
CA ILE A 195 -8.40 6.40 8.49
C ILE A 195 -7.26 6.04 7.53
N PHE A 196 -6.30 5.20 7.96
CA PHE A 196 -5.21 4.75 7.09
C PHE A 196 -5.71 3.96 5.88
N PHE A 197 -6.72 3.10 6.06
CA PHE A 197 -7.34 2.38 4.96
C PHE A 197 -7.97 3.31 3.93
N ILE A 198 -8.63 4.41 4.34
CA ILE A 198 -9.15 5.41 3.39
C ILE A 198 -8.04 5.90 2.47
N TYR A 199 -6.86 6.19 3.01
CA TYR A 199 -5.72 6.64 2.22
C TYR A 199 -5.18 5.55 1.28
N VAL A 200 -5.11 4.30 1.72
CA VAL A 200 -4.70 3.16 0.87
C VAL A 200 -5.72 2.92 -0.25
N LEU A 201 -7.01 2.97 0.07
CA LEU A 201 -8.13 2.91 -0.87
C LEU A 201 -8.06 4.05 -1.89
N GLY A 202 -7.78 5.26 -1.40
CA GLY A 202 -7.53 6.43 -2.25
C GLY A 202 -6.44 6.16 -3.27
N ALA A 203 -5.32 5.58 -2.87
CA ALA A 203 -4.22 5.22 -3.78
C ALA A 203 -4.64 4.15 -4.80
N LEU A 204 -5.31 3.10 -4.33
CA LEU A 204 -5.77 1.97 -5.14
C LEU A 204 -6.86 2.32 -6.15
N ILE A 205 -7.60 3.41 -5.95
CA ILE A 205 -8.59 3.89 -6.93
C ILE A 205 -8.00 5.00 -7.81
N SER A 206 -7.34 5.98 -7.21
CA SER A 206 -6.87 7.18 -7.92
C SER A 206 -5.76 6.90 -8.93
N VAL A 207 -4.80 6.03 -8.60
CA VAL A 207 -3.70 5.68 -9.50
C VAL A 207 -4.23 4.94 -10.74
N PRO A 208 -4.94 3.81 -10.62
CA PRO A 208 -5.49 3.15 -11.80
C PRO A 208 -6.51 4.02 -12.54
N SER A 209 -7.34 4.83 -11.87
CA SER A 209 -8.27 5.74 -12.58
C SER A 209 -7.56 6.76 -13.45
N SER A 210 -6.53 7.43 -12.91
CA SER A 210 -5.76 8.42 -13.66
C SER A 210 -5.03 7.81 -14.85
N THR A 211 -4.41 6.63 -14.66
CA THR A 211 -3.73 5.90 -15.73
C THR A 211 -4.72 5.37 -16.78
N TYR A 212 -5.92 4.96 -16.38
CA TYR A 212 -7.00 4.55 -17.29
C TYR A 212 -7.48 5.72 -18.16
N ILE A 213 -7.81 6.85 -17.54
CA ILE A 213 -8.27 8.06 -18.25
C ILE A 213 -7.18 8.50 -19.24
N TYR A 214 -5.93 8.55 -18.79
CA TYR A 214 -4.82 8.95 -19.64
C TYR A 214 -4.58 7.98 -20.79
N SER A 215 -4.53 6.67 -20.51
CA SER A 215 -4.32 5.63 -21.51
C SER A 215 -5.41 5.59 -22.58
N LYS A 216 -6.66 5.94 -22.22
CA LYS A 216 -7.77 6.12 -23.16
C LYS A 216 -7.55 7.31 -24.10
N LEU A 217 -6.95 8.40 -23.62
CA LEU A 217 -6.64 9.58 -24.43
C LEU A 217 -5.44 9.38 -25.35
N THR A 218 -4.47 8.55 -24.95
CA THR A 218 -3.18 8.38 -25.67
C THR A 218 -2.98 7.01 -26.32
N ASN A 219 -4.03 6.18 -26.44
CA ASN A 219 -3.99 4.84 -27.05
C ASN A 219 -2.93 3.88 -26.45
N LEU A 220 -2.75 3.91 -25.13
CA LEU A 220 -1.86 3.00 -24.40
C LEU A 220 -2.62 1.73 -23.97
N GLY A 221 -2.88 0.84 -24.94
CA GLY A 221 -3.72 -0.36 -24.76
C GLY A 221 -3.35 -1.25 -23.56
N ASP A 222 -2.06 -1.50 -23.33
CA ASP A 222 -1.61 -2.37 -22.23
C ASP A 222 -1.92 -1.74 -20.86
N LEU A 223 -1.50 -0.48 -20.65
CA LEU A 223 -1.80 0.27 -19.42
C LEU A 223 -3.30 0.37 -19.14
N LYS A 224 -4.12 0.54 -20.18
CA LYS A 224 -5.58 0.54 -20.07
C LYS A 224 -6.10 -0.78 -19.48
N LYS A 225 -5.54 -1.92 -19.91
CA LYS A 225 -5.93 -3.25 -19.40
C LYS A 225 -5.54 -3.43 -17.93
N TYR A 226 -4.28 -3.14 -17.57
CA TYR A 226 -3.80 -3.25 -16.18
C TYR A 226 -4.56 -2.32 -15.23
N SER A 227 -4.80 -1.09 -15.65
CA SER A 227 -5.51 -0.09 -14.85
C SER A 227 -6.97 -0.48 -14.61
N LEU A 228 -7.68 -0.93 -15.66
CA LEU A 228 -9.06 -1.39 -15.54
C LEU A 228 -9.18 -2.60 -14.60
N GLU A 229 -8.28 -3.57 -14.71
CA GLU A 229 -8.35 -4.78 -13.90
C GLU A 229 -8.10 -4.46 -12.42
N MET A 230 -7.06 -3.68 -12.12
CA MET A 230 -6.79 -3.23 -10.77
C MET A 230 -7.92 -2.38 -10.20
N LEU A 231 -8.54 -1.51 -11.01
CA LEU A 231 -9.67 -0.69 -10.60
C LEU A 231 -10.87 -1.55 -10.19
N LYS A 232 -11.26 -2.55 -11.00
CA LYS A 232 -12.39 -3.44 -10.70
C LYS A 232 -12.23 -4.11 -9.35
N TYR A 233 -11.08 -4.75 -9.11
CA TYR A 233 -10.82 -5.43 -7.85
C TYR A 233 -10.75 -4.47 -6.67
N SER A 234 -10.09 -3.32 -6.85
CA SER A 234 -9.99 -2.32 -5.80
C SER A 234 -11.36 -1.79 -5.40
N ILE A 235 -12.25 -1.50 -6.35
CA ILE A 235 -13.62 -1.04 -6.06
C ILE A 235 -14.42 -2.13 -5.33
N VAL A 236 -14.44 -3.36 -5.84
CA VAL A 236 -15.22 -4.45 -5.23
C VAL A 236 -14.76 -4.71 -3.80
N PHE A 237 -13.46 -4.86 -3.59
CA PHE A 237 -12.91 -5.13 -2.25
C PHE A 237 -13.13 -3.94 -1.30
N SER A 238 -13.01 -2.71 -1.81
CA SER A 238 -13.26 -1.49 -1.03
C SER A 238 -14.71 -1.41 -0.55
N VAL A 239 -15.68 -1.64 -1.44
CA VAL A 239 -17.10 -1.61 -1.10
C VAL A 239 -17.44 -2.68 -0.07
N ILE A 240 -16.95 -3.91 -0.25
CA ILE A 240 -17.17 -4.99 0.71
C ILE A 240 -16.59 -4.62 2.08
N THR A 241 -15.34 -4.15 2.12
CA THR A 241 -14.67 -3.78 3.37
C THR A 241 -15.38 -2.63 4.09
N LEU A 242 -15.81 -1.61 3.34
CA LEU A 242 -16.57 -0.49 3.90
C LEU A 242 -17.91 -0.96 4.46
N ILE A 243 -18.70 -1.73 3.70
CA ILE A 243 -19.99 -2.26 4.16
C ILE A 243 -19.80 -3.12 5.41
N SER A 244 -18.81 -4.02 5.43
CA SER A 244 -18.52 -4.85 6.59
C SER A 244 -18.13 -4.01 7.81
N PHE A 245 -17.21 -3.05 7.65
CA PHE A 245 -16.82 -2.15 8.73
C PHE A 245 -18.03 -1.42 9.32
N TRP A 246 -18.86 -0.85 8.46
CA TRP A 246 -20.07 -0.14 8.86
C TRP A 246 -21.06 -1.04 9.57
N ALA A 247 -21.40 -2.19 8.98
CA ALA A 247 -22.36 -3.12 9.56
C ALA A 247 -21.93 -3.63 10.94
N PHE A 248 -20.65 -3.99 11.10
CA PHE A 248 -20.14 -4.46 12.39
C PHE A 248 -20.00 -3.33 13.42
N THR A 249 -19.58 -2.14 13.00
CA THR A 249 -19.46 -1.00 13.91
C THR A 249 -20.83 -0.58 14.46
N LEU A 250 -21.85 -0.57 13.60
CA LEU A 250 -23.23 -0.29 14.02
C LEU A 250 -23.82 -1.42 14.89
N TYR A 251 -23.61 -2.68 14.50
CA TYR A 251 -24.20 -3.83 15.21
C TYR A 251 -23.61 -4.02 16.61
N TYR A 252 -22.30 -3.88 16.75
CA TYR A 252 -21.61 -4.09 18.02
C TYR A 252 -21.45 -2.80 18.85
N HIS A 253 -21.77 -1.63 18.30
CA HIS A 253 -21.48 -0.34 18.93
C HIS A 253 -20.01 -0.17 19.36
N HIS A 254 -19.09 -0.77 18.61
CA HIS A 254 -17.63 -0.67 18.81
C HIS A 254 -16.93 -0.52 17.46
N VAL A 255 -15.82 0.21 17.40
CA VAL A 255 -15.08 0.39 16.15
C VAL A 255 -14.40 -0.91 15.72
N PHE A 256 -14.84 -1.48 14.59
CA PHE A 256 -14.30 -2.74 14.09
C PHE A 256 -12.89 -2.59 13.49
N SER A 257 -11.97 -3.49 13.84
CA SER A 257 -10.60 -3.48 13.30
C SER A 257 -10.56 -3.94 11.85
N ILE A 258 -10.04 -3.08 10.97
CA ILE A 258 -9.84 -3.43 9.55
C ILE A 258 -8.37 -3.60 9.14
N GLY A 259 -7.45 -3.58 10.10
CA GLY A 259 -6.02 -3.60 9.81
C GLY A 259 -5.62 -4.75 8.89
N SER A 260 -6.05 -5.98 9.18
CA SER A 260 -5.75 -7.16 8.36
C SER A 260 -6.26 -7.04 6.91
N PHE A 261 -7.41 -6.39 6.67
CA PHE A 261 -7.96 -6.21 5.32
C PHE A 261 -7.06 -5.34 4.43
N ILE A 262 -6.35 -4.36 5.01
CA ILE A 262 -5.37 -3.54 4.28
C ILE A 262 -4.26 -4.41 3.68
N VAL A 263 -3.75 -5.39 4.44
CA VAL A 263 -2.70 -6.33 3.98
C VAL A 263 -3.21 -7.15 2.82
N TRP A 264 -4.38 -7.77 3.00
CA TRP A 264 -4.97 -8.64 1.98
C TRP A 264 -5.18 -7.89 0.67
N LEU A 265 -5.66 -6.66 0.77
CA LEU A 265 -5.86 -5.78 -0.38
C LEU A 265 -4.55 -5.50 -1.12
N ILE A 266 -3.50 -5.08 -0.41
CA ILE A 266 -2.18 -4.79 -1.01
C ILE A 266 -1.58 -6.04 -1.65
N ILE A 267 -1.59 -7.16 -0.92
CA ILE A 267 -1.03 -8.43 -1.40
C ILE A 267 -1.74 -8.85 -2.68
N TYR A 268 -3.06 -8.82 -2.68
CA TYR A 268 -3.86 -9.23 -3.82
C TYR A 268 -3.64 -8.30 -5.03
N SER A 269 -3.63 -6.98 -4.82
CA SER A 269 -3.41 -6.01 -5.90
C SER A 269 -2.08 -6.21 -6.62
N LEU A 270 -0.99 -6.44 -5.88
CA LEU A 270 0.34 -6.65 -6.47
C LEU A 270 0.43 -8.00 -7.22
N ILE A 271 -0.05 -9.08 -6.59
CA ILE A 271 -0.01 -10.43 -7.17
C ILE A 271 -0.82 -10.49 -8.47
N MET A 272 -1.97 -9.82 -8.53
CA MET A 272 -2.80 -9.80 -9.73
C MET A 272 -2.11 -9.13 -10.91
N ILE A 273 -1.45 -7.99 -10.68
CA ILE A 273 -0.66 -7.31 -11.72
C ILE A 273 0.50 -8.19 -12.19
N PHE A 274 1.20 -8.86 -11.27
CA PHE A 274 2.30 -9.76 -11.62
C PHE A 274 1.84 -10.98 -12.42
N LYS A 275 0.69 -11.56 -12.09
CA LYS A 275 0.08 -12.63 -12.90
C LYS A 275 -0.18 -12.15 -14.33
N MET A 276 -0.81 -10.99 -14.49
CA MET A 276 -1.13 -10.45 -15.81
C MET A 276 0.13 -10.21 -16.64
N LEU A 277 1.20 -9.70 -16.02
CA LEU A 277 2.49 -9.49 -16.64
C LEU A 277 3.21 -10.79 -17.04
N ASP A 278 3.01 -11.88 -16.29
CA ASP A 278 3.63 -13.17 -16.61
C ASP A 278 2.93 -13.88 -17.77
N ILE A 279 1.60 -13.74 -17.88
CA ILE A 279 0.79 -14.30 -18.98
C ILE A 279 1.17 -13.68 -20.34
N GLU A 280 1.66 -12.44 -20.35
CA GLU A 280 2.02 -11.70 -21.55
C GLU A 280 3.52 -11.79 -21.91
N ARG A 281 4.22 -12.82 -21.42
CA ARG A 281 5.62 -13.17 -21.76
C ARG A 281 5.69 -14.06 -23.00
#